data_AF-A0AAE1QFH1-F1
#
_entry.id   AF-A0AAE1QFH1-F1
#
_cell.length_a   1.000
_cell.length_b   1.000
_cell.length_c   1.000
_cell.angle_alpha   90.00
_cell.angle_beta   90.00
_cell.angle_gamma   90.00
#
_symmetry.space_group_name_H-M   'P 1'
#
loop_
_entity.id
_entity.type
_entity.pdbx_description
1 polymer ?
#
loop_
_entity_poly.entity_id
_entity_poly.type
_entity_poly.pdbx_seq_one_letter_code
_entity_poly.pdbx_strand_id
1 'polypeptide(L)'
;MKRNENPTLYPDVTPEYYLSSVTSCMEELQKVGFDVRVDDLQQEFLNILNTELSAFTTTRQAFINDFSENDYNTLSTQWANKIRWTQEKQLTWASFTAHKKTTNTTTTTNNTNTTNNTTTNGH
;
A
#
# COMPACT_ATOMS: atom_id res chain seq x y z
N MET A 1 21.98 -32.46 31.01
CA MET A 1 20.72 -33.03 31.53
C MET A 1 19.95 -31.87 32.17
N LYS A 2 18.89 -31.29 31.63
CA LYS A 2 18.17 -31.43 30.35
C LYS A 2 18.10 -30.03 29.70
N ARG A 3 18.33 -29.95 28.39
CA ARG A 3 17.94 -28.81 27.56
C ARG A 3 16.41 -28.74 27.60
N ASN A 4 15.84 -27.70 28.17
CA ASN A 4 14.46 -27.30 27.90
C ASN A 4 14.48 -26.44 26.62
N GLU A 5 14.77 -27.11 25.50
CA GLU A 5 14.46 -26.59 24.19
C GLU A 5 12.94 -26.44 24.11
N ASN A 6 12.45 -25.21 24.00
CA ASN A 6 11.25 -24.95 23.22
C ASN A 6 11.72 -24.34 21.89
N PRO A 7 12.09 -25.15 20.89
CA PRO A 7 12.78 -24.69 19.70
C PRO A 7 11.83 -24.17 18.61
N THR A 8 10.61 -23.74 18.96
CA THR A 8 9.59 -23.38 17.95
C THR A 8 8.66 -22.23 18.37
N LEU A 9 9.18 -21.12 18.94
CA LEU A 9 8.32 -19.93 19.10
C LEU A 9 8.24 -19.06 17.84
N TYR A 10 9.19 -19.21 16.91
CA TYR A 10 9.09 -18.66 15.55
C TYR A 10 9.70 -19.67 14.59
N PRO A 11 8.91 -20.46 13.84
CA PRO A 11 9.47 -21.11 12.66
C PRO A 11 10.12 -20.03 11.79
N ASP A 12 11.24 -20.36 11.17
CA ASP A 12 11.98 -19.57 10.18
C ASP A 12 11.15 -19.36 8.90
N VAL A 13 9.93 -18.83 9.06
CA VAL A 13 9.11 -18.30 7.99
C VAL A 13 9.53 -16.86 7.82
N THR A 14 10.53 -16.65 6.98
CA THR A 14 10.65 -15.35 6.33
C THR A 14 9.33 -15.11 5.59
N PRO A 15 8.54 -14.07 5.93
CA PRO A 15 7.32 -13.81 5.19
C PRO A 15 7.70 -13.58 3.73
N GLU A 16 7.12 -14.37 2.84
CA GLU A 16 7.31 -14.22 1.40
C GLU A 16 6.59 -12.94 0.97
N TYR A 17 7.37 -11.89 0.67
CA TYR A 17 6.84 -10.61 0.22
C TYR A 17 6.73 -10.58 -1.30
N TYR A 18 5.51 -10.36 -1.81
CA TYR A 18 5.29 -9.99 -3.21
C TYR A 18 5.28 -8.48 -3.34
N LEU A 19 6.46 -7.88 -3.47
CA LEU A 19 6.61 -6.45 -3.63
C LEU A 19 6.39 -6.05 -5.10
N SER A 20 5.56 -5.03 -5.30
CA SER A 20 5.33 -4.40 -6.61
C SER A 20 5.83 -2.96 -6.57
N SER A 21 6.29 -2.45 -7.71
CA SER A 21 6.62 -1.03 -7.81
C SER A 21 5.34 -0.19 -7.68
N VAL A 22 5.49 1.04 -7.19
CA VAL A 22 4.35 1.97 -7.07
C VAL A 22 3.67 2.18 -8.42
N THR A 23 4.46 2.33 -9.48
CA THR A 23 3.98 2.46 -10.86
C THR A 23 3.18 1.25 -11.31
N SER A 24 3.71 0.04 -11.09
CA SER A 24 3.03 -1.20 -11.50
C SER A 24 1.68 -1.35 -10.80
N CYS A 25 1.60 -1.09 -9.49
CA CYS A 25 0.33 -1.14 -8.75
C CYS A 25 -0.68 -0.10 -9.29
N MET A 26 -0.23 1.14 -9.53
CA MET A 26 -1.07 2.20 -10.08
C MET A 26 -1.64 1.83 -11.45
N GLU A 27 -0.80 1.29 -12.35
CA GLU A 27 -1.20 0.88 -13.69
C GLU A 27 -2.26 -0.22 -13.65
N GLU A 28 -2.10 -1.22 -12.78
CA GLU A 28 -3.11 -2.28 -12.64
C GLU A 28 -4.47 -1.75 -12.17
N LEU A 29 -4.46 -0.82 -11.20
CA LEU A 29 -5.71 -0.19 -10.72
C LEU A 29 -6.37 0.67 -11.81
N GLN A 30 -5.59 1.39 -12.62
CA GLN A 30 -6.12 2.18 -13.72
C GLN A 30 -6.67 1.31 -14.86
N LYS A 31 -6.00 0.19 -15.18
CA LYS A 31 -6.43 -0.76 -16.21
C LYS A 31 -7.83 -1.33 -15.92
N VAL A 32 -8.16 -1.57 -14.65
CA VAL A 32 -9.49 -2.07 -14.26
C VAL A 32 -10.54 -0.96 -14.10
N GLY A 33 -10.22 0.27 -14.49
CA GLY A 33 -11.17 1.37 -14.63
C GLY A 33 -11.31 2.28 -13.42
N PHE A 34 -10.43 2.19 -12.41
CA PHE A 34 -10.40 3.16 -11.33
C PHE A 34 -9.74 4.47 -11.76
N ASP A 35 -10.17 5.56 -11.14
CA ASP A 35 -9.39 6.78 -11.03
C ASP A 35 -8.55 6.70 -9.76
N VAL A 36 -7.23 6.86 -9.87
CA VAL A 36 -6.27 6.46 -8.83
C VAL A 36 -5.37 7.64 -8.47
N ARG A 37 -5.29 7.93 -7.16
CA ARG A 37 -4.32 8.82 -6.56
C ARG A 37 -3.31 8.00 -5.76
N VAL A 38 -2.04 8.38 -5.87
CA VAL A 38 -0.95 7.79 -5.10
C VAL A 38 -0.29 8.88 -4.26
N ASP A 39 -0.14 8.61 -2.96
CA ASP A 39 0.65 9.46 -2.07
C ASP A 39 1.94 8.72 -1.70
N ASP A 40 3.08 9.39 -1.91
CA ASP A 40 4.40 8.93 -1.46
C ASP A 40 4.54 9.20 0.04
N LEU A 41 4.74 8.14 0.82
CA LEU A 41 4.85 8.20 2.28
C LEU A 41 6.29 7.92 2.75
N GLN A 42 7.28 8.07 1.88
CA GLN A 42 8.68 7.73 2.20
C GLN A 42 9.20 8.50 3.43
N GLN A 43 8.89 9.80 3.55
CA GLN A 43 9.38 10.62 4.66
C GLN A 43 8.68 10.28 5.97
N GLU A 44 7.37 10.07 5.93
CA GLU A 44 6.58 9.60 7.06
C GLU A 44 7.09 8.24 7.53
N PHE A 45 7.39 7.33 6.60
CA PHE A 45 7.93 6.01 6.93
C PHE A 45 9.27 6.10 7.64
N LEU A 46 10.19 6.91 7.09
CA LEU A 46 11.50 7.12 7.69
C LEU A 46 11.37 7.73 9.09
N ASN A 47 10.48 8.68 9.28
CA ASN A 47 10.25 9.29 10.59
C ASN A 47 9.76 8.25 11.62
N ILE A 48 8.81 7.40 11.22
CA ILE A 48 8.30 6.31 12.06
C ILE A 48 9.44 5.35 12.42
N LEU A 49 10.20 4.84 11.44
CA LEU A 49 11.27 3.88 11.68
C LEU A 49 12.36 4.44 12.61
N ASN A 50 12.76 5.71 12.42
CA ASN A 50 13.73 6.36 13.29
C ASN A 50 13.20 6.54 14.72
N THR A 51 11.94 6.95 14.85
CA THR A 51 11.29 7.13 16.15
C THR A 51 11.17 5.80 16.90
N GLU A 52 10.70 4.75 16.21
CA GLU A 52 10.57 3.40 16.77
C GLU A 52 11.92 2.83 17.20
N LEU A 53 12.96 2.92 16.35
CA LEU A 53 14.29 2.42 16.69
C LEU A 53 14.89 3.17 17.88
N SER A 54 14.72 4.50 17.90
CA SER A 54 15.17 5.34 19.03
C SER A 54 14.49 4.91 20.33
N ALA A 55 13.15 4.80 20.33
CA ALA A 55 12.38 4.36 21.48
C ALA A 55 12.79 2.95 21.91
N PHE A 56 12.88 2.00 20.98
CA PHE A 56 13.28 0.61 21.26
C PHE A 56 14.66 0.53 21.91
N THR A 57 15.63 1.30 21.43
CA THR A 57 17.00 1.32 21.96
C THR A 57 17.03 1.74 23.44
N THR A 58 16.15 2.66 23.86
CA THR A 58 16.05 3.06 25.28
C THR A 58 15.54 1.94 26.19
N THR A 59 14.85 0.94 25.64
CA THR A 59 14.28 -0.18 26.39
C THR A 59 15.20 -1.40 26.51
N ARG A 60 16.42 -1.33 25.95
CA ARG A 60 17.35 -2.47 25.80
C ARG A 60 17.43 -3.38 27.02
N GLN A 61 17.70 -2.83 28.21
CA GLN A 61 17.90 -3.67 29.40
C GLN A 61 16.61 -4.38 29.83
N ALA A 62 15.47 -3.69 29.77
CA ALA A 62 14.18 -4.30 30.09
C ALA A 62 13.83 -5.40 29.06
N PHE A 63 14.04 -5.13 27.78
CA PHE A 63 13.82 -6.11 26.72
C PHE A 63 14.70 -7.35 26.87
N ILE A 64 16.00 -7.20 27.15
CA ILE A 64 16.91 -8.34 27.34
C ILE A 64 16.54 -9.19 28.56
N ASN A 65 15.98 -8.57 29.61
CA ASN A 65 15.53 -9.32 30.79
C ASN A 65 14.34 -10.24 30.46
N ASP A 66 13.44 -9.79 29.59
CA ASP A 66 12.22 -10.53 29.21
C ASP A 66 12.47 -11.49 28.02
N PHE A 67 13.48 -11.19 27.20
CA PHE A 67 13.82 -11.91 25.97
C PHE A 67 15.30 -12.33 25.98
N SER A 68 16.05 -11.98 24.93
CA SER A 68 17.48 -12.26 24.82
C SER A 68 18.23 -11.11 24.15
N GLU A 69 19.54 -11.07 24.39
CA GLU A 69 20.48 -10.19 23.66
C GLU A 69 20.40 -10.43 22.14
N ASN A 70 20.23 -11.69 21.72
CA ASN A 70 20.13 -12.04 20.32
C ASN A 70 18.88 -11.42 19.67
N ASP A 71 17.72 -11.55 20.32
CA ASP A 71 16.47 -10.99 19.82
C ASP A 71 16.55 -9.46 19.70
N TYR A 72 17.13 -8.79 20.70
CA TYR A 72 17.35 -7.36 20.68
C TYR A 72 18.21 -6.94 19.48
N ASN A 73 19.33 -7.64 19.24
CA ASN A 73 20.25 -7.34 18.15
C ASN A 73 19.63 -7.63 16.78
N THR A 74 18.89 -8.74 16.67
CA THR A 74 18.16 -9.13 15.45
C THR A 74 17.11 -8.08 15.09
N LEU A 75 16.31 -7.62 16.05
CA LEU A 75 15.31 -6.58 15.83
C LEU A 75 15.96 -5.24 15.48
N SER A 76 16.92 -4.77 16.28
CA SER A 76 17.63 -3.50 16.02
C SER A 76 18.24 -3.46 14.62
N THR A 77 18.84 -4.58 14.19
CA THR A 77 19.40 -4.73 12.85
C THR A 77 18.33 -4.68 11.75
N GLN A 78 17.17 -5.32 11.96
CA GLN A 78 16.07 -5.28 11.01
C GLN A 78 15.50 -3.86 10.83
N TRP A 79 15.31 -3.10 11.92
CA TRP A 79 14.91 -1.69 11.83
C TRP A 79 15.96 -0.84 11.10
N ALA A 80 17.24 -0.98 11.44
CA ALA A 80 18.32 -0.27 10.78
C ALA A 80 18.40 -0.58 9.28
N ASN A 81 18.20 -1.85 8.90
CA ASN A 81 18.13 -2.27 7.50
C ASN A 81 16.93 -1.62 6.78
N LYS A 82 15.73 -1.59 7.39
CA LYS A 82 14.55 -0.92 6.80
C LYS A 82 14.82 0.56 6.55
N ILE A 83 15.45 1.26 7.50
CA ILE A 83 15.83 2.67 7.33
C ILE A 83 16.75 2.83 6.11
N ARG A 84 17.82 2.03 6.03
CA ARG A 84 18.75 2.06 4.89
C ARG A 84 18.04 1.78 3.57
N TRP A 85 17.26 0.70 3.51
CA TRP A 85 16.54 0.31 2.30
C TRP A 85 15.53 1.38 1.86
N THR A 86 14.88 2.06 2.80
CA THR A 86 14.00 3.18 2.48
C THR A 86 14.77 4.39 1.97
N GLN A 87 15.91 4.74 2.56
CA GLN A 87 16.77 5.81 2.03
C GLN A 87 17.31 5.52 0.62
N GLU A 88 17.64 4.25 0.35
CA GLU A 88 18.13 3.76 -0.93
C GLU A 88 17.00 3.49 -1.96
N LYS A 89 15.73 3.76 -1.60
CA LYS A 89 14.55 3.49 -2.44
C LYS A 89 14.36 2.01 -2.83
N GLN A 90 14.94 1.09 -2.06
CA GLN A 90 14.73 -0.35 -2.19
C GLN A 90 13.45 -0.81 -1.47
N LEU A 91 13.04 -0.07 -0.43
CA LEU A 91 11.80 -0.30 0.31
C LEU A 91 10.98 0.99 0.36
N THR A 92 9.85 1.03 -0.34
CA THR A 92 8.99 2.21 -0.42
C THR A 92 7.67 1.96 0.32
N TRP A 93 7.13 3.00 0.96
CA TRP A 93 5.77 2.99 1.48
C TRP A 93 4.94 4.00 0.69
N ALA A 94 3.83 3.54 0.11
CA ALA A 94 2.92 4.37 -0.67
C ALA A 94 1.47 4.05 -0.30
N SER A 95 0.62 5.07 -0.34
CA SER A 95 -0.83 4.93 -0.20
C SER A 95 -1.51 5.06 -1.56
N PHE A 96 -2.47 4.17 -1.83
CA PHE A 96 -3.29 4.20 -3.05
C PHE A 96 -4.73 4.50 -2.66
N THR A 97 -5.29 5.58 -3.19
CA THR A 97 -6.72 5.91 -3.06
C THR A 97 -7.35 5.80 -4.44
N ALA A 98 -8.42 5.02 -4.56
CA ALA A 98 -9.07 4.74 -5.84
C ALA A 98 -10.57 5.01 -5.78
N HIS A 99 -11.09 5.65 -6.82
CA HIS A 99 -12.51 5.91 -7.02
C HIS A 99 -13.01 5.19 -8.27
N LYS A 100 -14.16 4.52 -8.16
CA LYS A 100 -14.83 3.93 -9.32
C LYS A 100 -15.28 5.07 -10.24
N LYS A 101 -14.93 5.01 -11.52
CA LYS A 101 -15.44 5.96 -12.51
C LYS A 101 -16.96 5.79 -12.64
N THR A 102 -17.72 6.83 -12.29
CA THR A 102 -19.15 6.88 -12.56
C THR A 102 -19.35 7.34 -14.01
N THR A 103 -19.63 6.41 -14.92
CA THR A 103 -20.12 6.76 -16.25
C THR A 103 -21.54 7.28 -16.11
N ASN A 104 -21.72 8.61 -16.12
CA ASN A 104 -23.04 9.18 -16.34
C ASN A 104 -23.41 8.93 -17.80
N THR A 105 -24.19 7.87 -18.05
CA THR A 105 -24.77 7.60 -19.36
C THR A 105 -25.81 8.67 -19.67
N THR A 106 -25.40 9.77 -20.31
CA THR A 106 -26.37 10.72 -20.88
C THR A 106 -27.03 10.03 -22.07
N THR A 107 -28.22 9.46 -21.85
CA THR A 107 -29.10 9.02 -22.93
C THR A 107 -29.56 10.26 -23.71
N THR A 108 -28.89 10.55 -24.83
CA THR A 108 -29.39 11.50 -25.82
C THR A 108 -30.61 10.88 -26.50
N THR A 109 -31.81 11.16 -25.98
CA THR A 109 -33.07 10.86 -26.66
C THR A 109 -33.23 11.83 -27.83
N ASN A 110 -32.89 11.37 -29.04
CA ASN A 110 -33.20 12.08 -30.27
C ASN A 110 -34.71 11.94 -30.55
N ASN A 111 -35.51 12.94 -30.16
CA ASN A 111 -36.89 13.08 -30.62
C ASN A 111 -36.89 13.70 -32.03
N THR A 112 -37.07 12.87 -33.05
CA THR A 112 -37.42 13.32 -34.41
C THR A 112 -38.91 13.61 -34.48
N ASN A 113 -39.31 14.88 -34.44
CA ASN A 113 -40.66 15.29 -34.82
C ASN A 113 -40.76 15.36 -36.35
N THR A 114 -41.48 14.40 -36.94
CA THR A 114 -41.90 14.43 -38.34
C THR A 114 -43.20 15.24 -38.44
N THR A 115 -43.11 16.49 -38.92
CA THR A 115 -44.28 17.30 -39.28
C THR A 115 -44.68 16.98 -40.72
N ASN A 116 -45.75 16.20 -40.89
CA ASN A 116 -46.42 16.02 -42.17
C ASN A 116 -47.38 17.20 -42.39
N ASN A 117 -47.03 18.14 -43.27
CA ASN A 117 -47.99 19.11 -43.79
C ASN A 117 -48.55 18.60 -45.13
N THR A 118 -49.79 18.15 -45.09
CA THR A 118 -50.62 17.90 -46.27
C THR A 118 -51.24 19.23 -46.70
N THR A 119 -50.85 19.76 -47.86
CA THR A 119 -51.58 20.84 -48.54
C THR A 119 -52.28 20.26 -49.76
N THR A 120 -53.55 19.90 -49.57
CA THR A 120 -54.54 19.89 -50.63
C THR A 120 -55.09 21.30 -50.79
N ASN A 121 -55.13 21.82 -52.01
CA ASN A 121 -56.26 22.58 -52.54
C ASN A 121 -56.08 22.79 -54.04
N GLY A 122 -56.95 22.16 -54.82
CA GLY A 122 -57.23 22.54 -56.19
C GLY A 122 -58.60 23.21 -56.26
N HIS A 123 -58.67 24.34 -56.96
CA HIS A 123 -59.65 24.68 -57.98
C HIS A 123 -59.14 25.92 -58.73
#